data_AF-A0A7V8ZJ75-F1
#
_entry.id   AF-A0A7V8ZJ75-F1
#
_cell.length_a   1.000
_cell.length_b   1.000
_cell.length_c   1.000
_cell.angle_alpha   90.00
_cell.angle_beta   90.00
_cell.angle_gamma   90.00
#
_symmetry.space_group_name_H-M   'P 1'
#
loop_
_entity.id
_entity.type
_entity.pdbx_description
1 polymer ?
#
loop_
_entity_poly.entity_id
_entity_poly.type
_entity_poly.pdbx_seq_one_letter_code
_entity_poly.pdbx_strand_id
1 'polypeptide(L)' 'MRVDLLLMLTAFFAATLLALLLGAPNTAQAATYGVIAFAITTVVLMVRRP' A
#
# COMPACT_ATOMS: atom_id res chain seq x y z
N MET A 1 17.01 0.09 -1.69
CA MET A 1 16.52 0.77 -0.46
C MET A 1 15.65 2.00 -0.77
N ARG A 2 16.15 3.02 -1.49
CA ARG A 2 15.33 4.20 -1.89
C ARG A 2 14.17 3.83 -2.83
N VAL A 3 14.42 2.97 -3.82
CA VAL A 3 13.40 2.48 -4.77
C VAL A 3 12.34 1.65 -4.06
N ASP A 4 12.76 0.82 -3.11
CA ASP A 4 11.89 -0.03 -2.31
C ASP A 4 10.97 0.78 -1.41
N LEU A 5 11.51 1.82 -0.75
CA LEU A 5 10.69 2.79 -0.01
C LEU A 5 9.65 3.46 -0.90
N LEU A 6 10.04 3.88 -2.11
CA LEU A 6 9.10 4.46 -3.08
C LEU A 6 8.01 3.45 -3.49
N LEU A 7 8.36 2.18 -3.71
CA LEU A 7 7.40 1.13 -4.02
C LEU A 7 6.38 0.92 -2.89
N MET A 8 6.84 0.87 -1.64
CA MET A 8 5.95 0.68 -0.49
C MET A 8 5.02 1.89 -0.30
N LEU A 9 5.56 3.11 -0.42
CA LEU A 9 4.78 4.35 -0.32
C LEU A 9 3.75 4.49 -1.44
N THR A 10 4.15 4.21 -2.68
CA THR A 10 3.24 4.27 -3.82
C THR A 10 2.16 3.20 -3.74
N ALA A 11 2.47 1.99 -3.27
CA ALA A 11 1.47 0.94 -3.04
C ALA A 11 0.44 1.37 -1.99
N PHE A 12 0.87 1.98 -0.88
CA PHE A 12 -0.03 2.51 0.15
C PHE A 12 -0.98 3.56 -0.43
N PHE A 13 -0.43 4.59 -1.08
CA PHE A 13 -1.23 5.70 -1.59
C PHE A 13 -2.13 5.29 -2.75
N ALA A 14 -1.64 4.46 -3.67
CA ALA A 14 -2.43 3.95 -4.78
C ALA A 14 -3.63 3.13 -4.29
N ALA A 15 -3.42 2.19 -3.36
CA ALA A 15 -4.49 1.37 -2.82
C ALA A 15 -5.49 2.18 -1.97
N THR A 16 -5.01 3.14 -1.19
CA THR A 16 -5.89 4.04 -0.41
C THR A 16 -6.76 4.91 -1.31
N LEU A 17 -6.17 5.50 -2.35
CA LEU A 17 -6.90 6.33 -3.31
C LEU A 17 -7.89 5.50 -4.13
N LEU A 18 -7.50 4.30 -4.59
CA LEU A 18 -8.40 3.37 -5.26
C LEU A 18 -9.57 3.00 -4.36
N ALA A 19 -9.34 2.71 -3.08
CA ALA A 19 -10.42 2.39 -2.15
C ALA A 19 -11.39 3.57 -1.96
N LEU A 20 -10.90 4.80 -1.87
CA LEU A 20 -11.74 5.99 -1.84
C LEU A 20 -12.59 6.13 -3.11
N LEU A 21 -11.97 5.96 -4.28
CA LEU A 21 -12.65 6.08 -5.58
C LEU A 21 -13.70 4.97 -5.80
N LEU A 22 -13.47 3.78 -5.25
CA LEU A 22 -14.37 2.62 -5.38
C LEU A 22 -15.48 2.59 -4.31
N GLY A 23 -15.59 3.62 -3.47
CA GLY A 23 -16.71 3.79 -2.55
C GLY A 23 -16.46 3.38 -1.11
N ALA A 24 -15.21 3.44 -0.64
CA ALA A 24 -14.95 3.33 0.80
C ALA A 24 -15.78 4.38 1.57
N PRO A 25 -16.55 3.99 2.60
CA PRO A 25 -17.50 4.81 3.34
C PRO A 25 -16.81 5.87 4.21
N ASN A 26 -15.52 5.70 4.51
CA ASN A 26 -14.71 6.69 5.20
C ASN A 26 -13.22 6.50 4.90
N THR A 27 -12.43 7.52 5.26
CA THR A 27 -10.98 7.55 5.08
C THR A 27 -10.27 6.47 5.89
N ALA A 28 -10.79 6.08 7.06
CA ALA A 28 -10.21 5.04 7.90
C ALA A 28 -10.27 3.65 7.23
N GLN A 29 -11.40 3.31 6.62
CA GLN A 29 -11.55 2.05 5.88
C GLN A 29 -10.68 2.06 4.62
N ALA A 30 -10.64 3.18 3.88
CA ALA A 30 -9.75 3.31 2.72
C ALA A 30 -8.26 3.13 3.10
N ALA A 31 -7.82 3.74 4.20
CA ALA A 31 -6.46 3.61 4.70
C ALA A 31 -6.13 2.16 5.09
N THR A 32 -7.11 1.37 5.54
CA THR A 32 -6.90 -0.05 5.86
C THR A 32 -6.46 -0.84 4.62
N TYR A 33 -7.07 -0.58 3.45
CA TYR A 33 -6.61 -1.18 2.19
C TYR A 33 -5.20 -0.73 1.80
N GLY A 34 -4.88 0.54 2.05
CA GLY A 34 -3.51 1.06 1.91
C GLY A 34 -2.49 0.32 2.76
N VAL A 35 -2.79 0.10 4.04
CA VAL A 35 -1.92 -0.62 4.98
C VAL A 35 -1.71 -2.07 4.53
N ILE A 36 -2.76 -2.74 4.06
CA ILE A 36 -2.64 -4.10 3.51
C ILE A 36 -1.71 -4.13 2.29
N ALA A 37 -1.88 -3.20 1.36
CA ALA A 37 -1.02 -3.10 0.18
C ALA A 37 0.44 -2.82 0.54
N PHE A 38 0.69 -1.94 1.52
CA PHE A 38 2.01 -1.67 2.06
C PHE A 38 2.63 -2.94 2.68
N ALA A 39 1.88 -3.66 3.50
CA ALA A 39 2.36 -4.87 4.17
C ALA A 39 2.73 -5.96 3.17
N ILE A 40 1.88 -6.21 2.16
CA ILE A 40 2.18 -7.18 1.09
C ILE A 40 3.43 -6.78 0.32
N THR A 41 3.55 -5.51 -0.05
CA THR A 41 4.72 -4.99 -0.77
C THR A 41 5.99 -5.15 0.06
N THR A 42 5.91 -4.92 1.38
CA THR A 42 7.01 -5.16 2.32
C THR A 42 7.47 -6.61 2.30
N VAL A 43 6.53 -7.55 2.43
CA VAL A 43 6.82 -8.99 2.42
C VAL A 43 7.45 -9.41 1.10
N VAL A 44 6.91 -8.94 -0.04
CA VAL A 44 7.47 -9.24 -1.36
C VAL A 44 8.90 -8.72 -1.50
N LEU A 45 9.18 -7.50 -1.03
CA LEU A 45 10.52 -6.93 -1.06
C LEU A 45 11.49 -7.66 -0.12
N MET A 46 11.03 -8.12 1.04
CA MET A 46 11.83 -8.94 1.95
C MET A 46 12.19 -10.29 1.33
N VAL A 47 11.23 -10.96 0.67
CA VAL A 47 11.47 -12.26 0.02
C VAL A 47 12.37 -12.12 -1.23
N ARG A 48 12.26 -11.01 -1.97
CA ARG A 48 13.04 -10.77 -3.19
C ARG A 48 14.45 -10.24 -2.94
N ARG A 49 14.74 -9.75 -1.74
CA ARG A 49 16.10 -9.38 -1.34
C ARG A 49 16.80 -10.62 -0.76
N PRO A 50 17.83 -11.17 -1.42
CA PRO A 50 18.66 -12.21 -0.82
C PRO A 50 19.44 -11.68 0.38
#